data_AF-A0A950JCR4-F1
#
_entry.id   AF-A0A950JCR4-F1
#
_cell.length_a   1.000
_cell.length_b   1.000
_cell.length_c   1.000
_cell.angle_alpha   90.00
_cell.angle_beta   90.00
_cell.angle_gamma   90.00
#
_symmetry.space_group_name_H-M   'P 1'
#
loop_
_entity.id
_entity.type
_entity.pdbx_description
1 polymer ?
#
loop_
_entity_poly.entity_id
_entity_poly.type
_entity_poly.pdbx_seq_one_letter_code
_entity_poly.pdbx_strand_id
1 'polypeptide(L)'
;MNIGADANGLHRKLAILADAAKYDASCASSGAGGRNSRDGKGLGSTTGSGICHAYTPDGRCVSLLKVLLTNFCVYDCAFCVNRLSSDTPRTRFRVEEIVALTLGFYRRNMIEGLFLSSGIVRSEDHTMEEMVRVAETLRRDHGFRGYIHLKAIAGASQDLIERAGRAADRLSVNVELPVDAALARLAPQKDAHTIRKAMGG
;
A
#
# COMPACT_ATOMS: atom_id res chain seq x y z
N MET A 1 -4.31 10.41 25.86
CA MET A 1 -5.67 10.21 25.31
C MET A 1 -5.82 8.75 24.91
N ASN A 2 -6.91 8.12 25.33
CA ASN A 2 -7.15 6.67 25.27
C ASN A 2 -6.98 6.06 23.87
N ILE A 3 -5.99 5.18 23.73
CA ILE A 3 -5.78 4.28 22.58
C ILE A 3 -6.73 3.07 22.71
N GLY A 4 -8.01 3.35 22.94
CA GLY A 4 -9.08 2.37 23.17
C GLY A 4 -10.14 2.37 22.08
N ALA A 5 -9.82 2.91 20.89
CA ALA A 5 -10.74 2.91 19.75
C ALA A 5 -10.69 1.55 19.03
N ASP A 6 -11.60 0.67 19.44
CA ASP A 6 -12.11 -0.49 18.70
C ASP A 6 -11.05 -1.39 18.01
N ALA A 7 -10.39 -2.23 18.80
CA ALA A 7 -9.48 -3.27 18.29
C ALA A 7 -10.16 -4.21 17.28
N ASN A 8 -11.49 -4.38 17.36
CA ASN A 8 -12.27 -5.16 16.40
C ASN A 8 -12.38 -4.43 15.05
N GLY A 9 -12.57 -3.10 15.09
CA GLY A 9 -12.51 -2.21 13.95
C GLY A 9 -11.14 -2.23 13.25
N LEU A 10 -10.04 -2.14 14.00
CA LEU A 10 -8.68 -2.12 13.43
C LEU A 10 -8.31 -3.45 12.75
N HIS A 11 -8.62 -4.59 13.37
CA HIS A 11 -8.40 -5.90 12.75
C HIS A 11 -9.23 -6.09 11.48
N ARG A 12 -10.49 -5.63 11.48
CA ARG A 12 -11.35 -5.68 10.29
C ARG A 12 -10.79 -4.82 9.16
N LYS A 13 -10.31 -3.59 9.47
CA LYS A 13 -9.64 -2.73 8.49
C LYS A 13 -8.41 -3.41 7.89
N LEU A 14 -7.58 -4.00 8.75
CA LEU A 14 -6.38 -4.73 8.32
C LEU A 14 -6.73 -5.88 7.38
N ALA A 15 -7.71 -6.71 7.72
CA ALA A 15 -8.13 -7.83 6.87
C ALA A 15 -8.56 -7.37 5.47
N ILE A 16 -9.37 -6.30 5.39
CA ILE A 16 -9.86 -5.76 4.11
C ILE A 16 -8.72 -5.13 3.30
N LEU A 17 -7.89 -4.29 3.93
CA LEU A 17 -6.88 -3.49 3.22
C LEU A 17 -5.61 -4.28 2.91
N ALA A 18 -5.29 -5.31 3.68
CA ALA A 18 -4.27 -6.29 3.34
C ALA A 18 -4.70 -7.17 2.15
N ASP A 19 -5.95 -7.64 2.14
CA ASP A 19 -6.47 -8.42 1.02
C ASP A 19 -6.50 -7.59 -0.27
N ALA A 20 -6.97 -6.35 -0.20
CA ALA A 20 -6.97 -5.43 -1.35
C ALA A 20 -5.55 -5.12 -1.86
N ALA A 21 -4.55 -5.04 -0.96
CA ALA A 21 -3.15 -4.81 -1.33
C ALA A 21 -2.52 -5.98 -2.10
N LYS A 22 -3.08 -7.20 -2.08
CA LYS A 22 -2.49 -8.35 -2.78
C LYS A 22 -2.37 -8.15 -4.29
N TYR A 23 -3.28 -7.37 -4.87
CA TYR A 23 -3.29 -7.03 -6.30
C TYR A 23 -2.26 -5.97 -6.70
N ASP A 24 -1.52 -5.41 -5.73
CA ASP A 24 -0.43 -4.49 -6.00
C ASP A 24 0.84 -5.26 -6.41
N ALA A 25 1.21 -5.23 -7.69
CA ALA A 25 2.38 -5.93 -8.20
C ALA A 25 3.66 -5.19 -7.81
N SER A 26 4.30 -5.57 -6.70
CA SER A 26 5.56 -4.95 -6.23
C SER A 26 6.42 -5.79 -5.27
N CYS A 27 5.84 -6.73 -4.49
CA CYS A 27 6.61 -7.63 -3.62
C CYS A 27 6.98 -8.92 -4.38
N ALA A 28 8.11 -9.57 -4.02
CA ALA A 28 8.53 -10.88 -4.52
C ALA A 28 7.69 -12.05 -3.96
N SER A 29 6.54 -11.74 -3.38
CA SER A 29 5.61 -12.75 -2.88
C SER A 29 4.83 -13.29 -4.07
N SER A 30 5.31 -14.42 -4.56
CA SER A 30 4.68 -15.34 -5.48
C SER A 30 3.16 -15.27 -5.39
N GLY A 31 2.49 -15.26 -6.54
CA GLY A 31 1.07 -15.58 -6.60
C GLY A 31 0.80 -16.81 -5.75
N ALA A 32 0.20 -16.61 -4.59
CA ALA A 32 -0.41 -17.70 -3.86
C ALA A 32 -1.54 -18.18 -4.78
N GLY A 33 -1.33 -19.31 -5.47
CA GLY A 33 -2.42 -20.02 -6.13
C GLY A 33 -3.58 -20.23 -5.17
N GLY A 34 -4.77 -20.51 -5.70
CA GLY A 34 -5.97 -20.75 -4.88
C GLY A 34 -5.69 -21.76 -3.77
N ARG A 35 -5.54 -21.28 -2.54
CA ARG A 35 -5.41 -22.10 -1.34
C ARG A 35 -6.81 -22.44 -0.86
N ASN A 36 -7.16 -23.72 -0.77
CA ASN A 36 -8.36 -24.15 -0.07
C ASN A 36 -8.02 -24.40 1.41
N SER A 37 -8.84 -23.85 2.29
CA SER A 37 -8.83 -24.16 3.73
C SER A 37 -10.27 -24.25 4.22
N ARG A 38 -11.18 -24.78 3.38
CA ARG A 38 -12.62 -24.89 3.70
C ARG A 38 -12.87 -25.66 5.00
N ASP A 39 -11.85 -26.37 5.50
CA ASP A 39 -11.94 -27.28 6.63
C ASP A 39 -11.08 -26.81 7.82
N GLY A 40 -10.32 -25.70 7.68
CA GLY A 40 -9.49 -25.14 8.75
C GLY A 40 -8.31 -26.00 9.23
N LYS A 41 -7.96 -27.09 8.53
CA LYS A 41 -6.91 -28.04 8.91
C LYS A 41 -5.74 -27.99 7.92
N GLY A 42 -4.79 -27.08 8.12
CA GLY A 42 -3.57 -27.08 7.33
C GLY A 42 -2.58 -25.96 7.65
N LEU A 43 -1.31 -26.33 7.80
CA LEU A 43 -0.19 -25.39 7.82
C LEU A 43 0.00 -24.79 6.43
N GLY A 44 0.28 -23.48 6.35
CA GLY A 44 0.62 -22.81 5.08
C GLY A 44 -0.52 -22.06 4.38
N SER A 45 -1.68 -21.84 5.02
CA SER A 45 -2.68 -20.86 4.56
C SER A 45 -2.20 -19.44 4.89
N THR A 46 -2.22 -18.53 3.91
CA THR A 46 -1.81 -17.12 4.10
C THR A 46 -2.80 -16.44 5.05
N THR A 47 -2.36 -16.03 6.23
CA THR A 47 -3.23 -15.61 7.34
C THR A 47 -3.91 -14.25 7.18
N GLY A 48 -4.02 -13.69 5.97
CA GLY A 48 -4.68 -12.39 5.73
C GLY A 48 -4.05 -11.21 6.49
N SER A 49 -2.88 -11.41 7.11
CA SER A 49 -2.17 -10.45 7.95
C SER A 49 -1.45 -9.35 7.17
N GLY A 50 -1.46 -9.44 5.83
CA GLY A 50 -0.84 -8.47 4.94
C GLY A 50 0.68 -8.57 4.87
N ILE A 51 1.30 -9.62 5.38
CA ILE A 51 2.77 -9.73 5.34
C ILE A 51 3.22 -10.25 3.95
N CYS A 52 4.09 -9.50 3.28
CA CYS A 52 4.76 -9.88 2.02
C CYS A 52 6.28 -9.93 2.22
N HIS A 53 7.00 -10.61 1.34
CA HIS A 53 8.47 -10.57 1.25
C HIS A 53 8.94 -9.70 0.09
N ALA A 54 9.98 -8.90 0.34
CA ALA A 54 10.65 -8.08 -0.66
C ALA A 54 12.17 -8.23 -0.54
N TYR A 55 12.89 -7.92 -1.61
CA TYR A 55 14.36 -7.88 -1.60
C TYR A 55 14.83 -6.44 -1.50
N THR A 56 15.67 -6.17 -0.51
CA THR A 56 16.35 -4.88 -0.33
C THR A 56 17.50 -4.73 -1.34
N PRO A 57 18.02 -3.51 -1.58
CA PRO A 57 19.11 -3.29 -2.55
C PRO A 57 20.40 -4.09 -2.28
N ASP A 58 20.64 -4.47 -1.02
CA ASP A 58 21.75 -5.34 -0.59
C ASP A 58 21.44 -6.85 -0.69
N GLY A 59 20.31 -7.22 -1.32
CA GLY A 59 19.95 -8.61 -1.61
C GLY A 59 19.30 -9.38 -0.46
N ARG A 60 19.06 -8.75 0.70
CA ARG A 60 18.36 -9.40 1.81
C ARG A 60 16.87 -9.53 1.52
N CYS A 61 16.31 -10.69 1.84
CA CYS A 61 14.86 -10.89 1.87
C CYS A 61 14.32 -10.35 3.19
N VAL A 62 13.39 -9.41 3.13
CA VAL A 62 12.75 -8.77 4.29
C VAL A 62 11.25 -8.98 4.29
N SER A 63 10.68 -9.12 5.48
CA SER A 63 9.22 -9.22 5.69
C SER A 63 8.61 -7.82 5.82
N LEU A 64 7.60 -7.48 5.01
CA LEU A 64 6.95 -6.18 5.01
C LEU A 64 5.47 -6.30 5.36
N LEU A 65 4.95 -5.37 6.16
CA LEU A 65 3.51 -5.16 6.25
C LEU A 65 3.04 -4.47 4.97
N LYS A 66 2.35 -5.21 4.10
CA LYS A 66 1.76 -4.75 2.85
C LYS A 66 0.29 -4.42 3.04
N VAL A 67 -0.03 -3.13 3.05
CA VAL A 67 -1.39 -2.64 3.27
C VAL A 67 -1.69 -1.46 2.36
N LEU A 68 -2.98 -1.25 2.10
CA LEU A 68 -3.47 0.02 1.55
C LEU A 68 -3.78 0.99 2.69
N LEU A 69 -3.50 2.28 2.49
CA LEU A 69 -4.07 3.35 3.32
C LEU A 69 -5.60 3.31 3.25
N THR A 70 -6.12 3.06 2.05
CA THR A 70 -7.53 2.86 1.78
C THR A 70 -7.75 2.10 0.49
N ASN A 71 -8.86 1.40 0.38
CA ASN A 71 -9.34 0.87 -0.88
C ASN A 71 -10.42 1.76 -1.51
N PHE A 72 -10.80 2.91 -0.94
CA PHE A 72 -11.63 3.89 -1.65
C PHE A 72 -10.83 4.49 -2.82
N CYS A 73 -11.42 4.54 -4.02
CA CYS A 73 -10.76 5.11 -5.19
C CYS A 73 -11.77 5.85 -6.07
N VAL A 74 -11.45 7.09 -6.44
CA VAL A 74 -12.23 7.87 -7.42
C VAL A 74 -11.92 7.48 -8.88
N TYR A 75 -10.93 6.62 -9.11
CA TYR A 75 -10.57 6.14 -10.45
C TYR A 75 -11.30 4.84 -10.77
N ASP A 76 -11.66 4.65 -12.04
CA ASP A 76 -12.43 3.50 -12.50
C ASP A 76 -11.62 2.59 -13.44
N CYS A 77 -10.39 2.27 -13.02
CA CYS A 77 -9.50 1.41 -13.80
C CYS A 77 -10.10 0.00 -13.93
N ALA A 78 -10.41 -0.44 -15.16
CA ALA A 78 -11.12 -1.68 -15.46
C ALA A 78 -10.45 -2.95 -14.92
N PHE A 79 -9.13 -2.91 -14.73
CA PHE A 79 -8.32 -4.00 -14.19
C PHE A 79 -8.15 -3.95 -12.66
N CYS A 80 -8.63 -2.91 -11.99
CA CYS A 80 -8.44 -2.71 -10.55
C CYS A 80 -9.67 -3.17 -9.76
N VAL A 81 -9.50 -4.10 -8.83
CA VAL A 81 -10.55 -4.49 -7.87
C VAL A 81 -11.07 -3.30 -7.05
N ASN A 82 -10.22 -2.29 -6.81
CA ASN A 82 -10.55 -1.11 -6.02
C ASN A 82 -11.15 0.02 -6.86
N ARG A 83 -11.45 -0.20 -8.15
CA ARG A 83 -12.06 0.81 -9.03
C ARG A 83 -13.38 1.34 -8.46
N LEU A 84 -13.75 2.56 -8.83
CA LEU A 84 -14.95 3.25 -8.35
C LEU A 84 -16.22 2.40 -8.50
N SER A 85 -16.38 1.72 -9.65
CA SER A 85 -17.57 0.92 -9.96
C SER A 85 -17.64 -0.46 -9.29
N SER A 86 -16.61 -0.87 -8.53
CA SER A 86 -16.61 -2.18 -7.87
C SER A 86 -17.37 -2.17 -6.55
N ASP A 87 -18.27 -3.13 -6.39
CA ASP A 87 -18.96 -3.40 -5.13
C ASP A 87 -18.10 -4.31 -4.23
N THR A 88 -17.19 -3.68 -3.49
CA THR A 88 -16.33 -4.36 -2.49
C THR A 88 -16.40 -3.62 -1.17
N PRO A 89 -16.27 -4.30 -0.01
CA PRO A 89 -16.24 -3.64 1.28
C PRO A 89 -15.15 -2.58 1.34
N ARG A 90 -15.53 -1.32 1.57
CA ARG A 90 -14.58 -0.21 1.59
C ARG A 90 -14.24 0.23 3.01
N THR A 91 -12.96 0.54 3.21
CA THR A 91 -12.48 1.07 4.47
C THR A 91 -11.21 1.90 4.28
N ARG A 92 -10.81 2.60 5.34
CA ARG A 92 -9.68 3.52 5.37
C ARG A 92 -9.04 3.52 6.74
N PHE A 93 -7.72 3.53 6.75
CA PHE A 93 -6.95 3.84 7.93
C PHE A 93 -6.75 5.34 8.08
N ARG A 94 -6.65 5.80 9.32
CA ARG A 94 -5.98 7.04 9.69
C ARG A 94 -4.47 6.82 9.66
N VAL A 95 -3.71 7.91 9.51
CA VAL A 95 -2.23 7.88 9.55
C VAL A 95 -1.74 7.18 10.81
N GLU A 96 -2.32 7.52 11.97
CA GLU A 96 -1.91 7.00 13.27
C GLU A 96 -2.18 5.50 13.41
N GLU A 97 -3.23 4.99 12.74
CA GLU A 97 -3.56 3.55 12.74
C GLU A 97 -2.48 2.74 12.02
N ILE A 98 -1.98 3.24 10.88
CA ILE A 98 -0.90 2.56 10.14
C ILE A 98 0.39 2.62 10.92
N VAL A 99 0.75 3.79 11.46
CA VAL A 99 1.96 3.96 12.29
C VAL A 99 1.92 2.98 13.47
N ALA A 100 0.79 2.92 14.19
CA ALA A 100 0.63 2.01 15.33
C ALA A 100 0.73 0.53 14.91
N LEU A 101 0.12 0.16 13.77
CA LEU A 101 0.21 -1.20 13.22
C LEU A 101 1.67 -1.55 12.86
N THR A 102 2.34 -0.72 12.07
CA THR A 102 3.73 -0.95 11.65
C THR A 102 4.63 -1.12 12.86
N LEU A 103 4.57 -0.22 13.85
CA LEU A 103 5.38 -0.32 15.05
C LEU A 103 5.01 -1.56 15.89
N GLY A 104 3.73 -1.91 15.96
CA GLY A 104 3.24 -3.08 16.70
C GLY A 104 3.73 -4.41 16.11
N PHE A 105 3.69 -4.57 14.79
CA PHE A 105 4.22 -5.74 14.10
C PHE A 105 5.76 -5.78 14.17
N TYR A 106 6.43 -4.62 14.04
CA TYR A 106 7.88 -4.53 14.11
C TYR A 106 8.42 -4.93 15.49
N ARG A 107 7.84 -4.39 16.57
CA ARG A 107 8.24 -4.73 17.96
C ARG A 107 8.03 -6.21 18.32
N ARG A 108 7.16 -6.91 17.59
CA ARG A 108 6.91 -8.35 17.74
C ARG A 108 7.76 -9.21 16.80
N ASN A 109 8.71 -8.60 16.09
CA ASN A 109 9.59 -9.25 15.11
C ASN A 109 8.80 -9.96 13.99
N MET A 110 7.63 -9.45 13.63
CA MET A 110 6.79 -10.02 12.57
C MET A 110 7.08 -9.41 11.19
N ILE A 111 7.61 -8.19 11.17
CA ILE A 111 7.99 -7.46 9.97
C ILE A 111 9.31 -6.73 10.22
N GLU A 112 10.00 -6.44 9.13
CA GLU A 112 11.19 -5.60 9.06
C GLU A 112 10.90 -4.26 8.38
N GLY A 113 9.68 -4.06 7.89
CA GLY A 113 9.30 -2.84 7.19
C GLY A 113 7.83 -2.73 6.78
N LEU A 114 7.51 -1.64 6.08
CA LEU A 114 6.19 -1.28 5.58
C LEU A 114 6.20 -1.18 4.05
N PHE A 115 5.24 -1.80 3.39
CA PHE A 115 4.84 -1.49 2.03
C PHE A 115 3.48 -0.80 2.07
N LEU A 116 3.43 0.47 1.68
CA LEU A 116 2.22 1.28 1.70
C LEU A 116 1.83 1.73 0.30
N SER A 117 0.59 1.45 -0.07
CA SER A 117 -0.07 1.89 -1.29
C SER A 117 -1.45 2.45 -0.94
N SER A 118 -2.23 2.93 -1.91
CA SER A 118 -3.54 3.51 -1.66
C SER A 118 -4.42 3.56 -2.90
N GLY A 119 -5.74 3.52 -2.71
CA GLY A 119 -6.69 4.16 -3.64
C GLY A 119 -6.74 5.68 -3.44
N ILE A 120 -7.40 6.40 -4.34
CA ILE A 120 -7.47 7.88 -4.33
C ILE A 120 -8.81 8.34 -3.74
N VAL A 121 -8.82 8.97 -2.56
CA VAL A 121 -10.09 9.29 -1.85
C VAL A 121 -10.65 10.69 -2.14
N ARG A 122 -9.81 11.61 -2.63
CA ARG A 122 -10.21 13.00 -2.96
C ARG A 122 -9.43 13.53 -4.15
N SER A 123 -8.11 13.56 -4.00
CA SER A 123 -7.17 13.93 -5.03
C SER A 123 -5.89 13.13 -4.85
N GLU A 124 -5.07 13.13 -5.88
CA GLU A 124 -3.75 12.49 -5.88
C GLU A 124 -2.86 13.09 -4.79
N ASP A 125 -2.80 14.43 -4.71
CA ASP A 125 -2.07 15.15 -3.67
C ASP A 125 -2.56 14.83 -2.26
N HIS A 126 -3.88 14.87 -2.00
CA HIS A 126 -4.40 14.61 -0.66
C HIS A 126 -4.03 13.21 -0.17
N THR A 127 -4.12 12.23 -1.07
CA THR A 127 -3.80 10.84 -0.76
C THR A 127 -2.29 10.67 -0.55
N MET A 128 -1.48 11.25 -1.44
CA MET A 128 -0.02 11.16 -1.33
C MET A 128 0.49 11.87 -0.07
N GLU A 129 -0.09 13.00 0.31
CA GLU A 129 0.24 13.71 1.54
C GLU A 129 0.01 12.84 2.79
N GLU A 130 -1.07 12.07 2.85
CA GLU A 130 -1.28 11.11 3.95
C GLU A 130 -0.26 9.97 3.96
N MET A 131 0.08 9.42 2.79
CA MET A 131 1.11 8.39 2.69
C MET A 131 2.49 8.91 3.13
N VAL A 132 2.83 10.14 2.73
CA VAL A 132 4.06 10.82 3.16
C VAL A 132 4.04 11.05 4.68
N ARG A 133 2.91 11.51 5.24
CA ARG A 133 2.76 11.69 6.69
C ARG A 133 3.02 10.41 7.47
N VAL A 134 2.54 9.25 7.01
CA VAL A 134 2.86 7.95 7.64
C VAL A 134 4.37 7.73 7.71
N ALA A 135 5.08 7.90 6.59
CA ALA A 135 6.52 7.69 6.54
C ALA A 135 7.29 8.72 7.39
N GLU A 136 6.94 10.01 7.31
CA GLU A 136 7.57 11.07 8.09
C GLU A 136 7.38 10.86 9.59
N THR A 137 6.17 10.50 10.05
CA THR A 137 5.89 10.19 11.46
C THR A 137 6.66 8.97 11.94
N LEU A 138 6.73 7.89 11.14
CA LEU A 138 7.56 6.72 11.48
C LEU A 138 9.03 7.12 11.67
N ARG A 139 9.59 7.94 10.78
CA ARG A 139 11.00 8.36 10.85
C ARG A 139 11.28 9.35 11.97
N ARG A 140 10.54 10.45 12.02
CA ARG A 140 10.84 11.61 12.89
C ARG A 140 10.36 11.40 14.32
N ASP A 141 9.14 10.89 14.49
CA ASP A 141 8.50 10.84 15.81
C ASP A 141 8.80 9.53 16.54
N HIS A 142 9.07 8.46 15.79
CA HIS A 142 9.29 7.12 16.34
C HIS A 142 10.68 6.54 16.09
N GLY A 143 11.55 7.23 15.34
CA GLY A 143 12.91 6.76 15.04
C GLY A 143 12.92 5.41 14.32
N PHE A 144 11.86 5.08 13.58
CA PHE A 144 11.73 3.79 12.90
C PHE A 144 12.83 3.64 11.85
N ARG A 145 13.66 2.61 11.97
CA ARG A 145 14.76 2.31 11.03
C ARG A 145 14.50 1.08 10.15
N GLY A 146 13.28 0.53 10.20
CA GLY A 146 12.87 -0.55 9.30
C GLY A 146 12.65 -0.04 7.87
N TYR A 147 12.51 -0.98 6.93
CA TYR A 147 12.35 -0.67 5.51
C TYR A 147 11.00 0.00 5.23
N ILE A 148 10.96 1.02 4.39
CA ILE A 148 9.72 1.67 3.94
C ILE A 148 9.70 1.72 2.41
N HIS A 149 8.71 1.06 1.83
CA HIS A 149 8.36 1.15 0.42
C HIS A 149 7.04 1.89 0.28
N LEU A 150 7.06 3.09 -0.33
CA LEU A 150 5.85 3.79 -0.72
C LEU A 150 5.59 3.60 -2.21
N LYS A 151 4.33 3.32 -2.54
CA LYS A 151 3.86 3.37 -3.92
C LYS A 151 3.32 4.76 -4.22
N ALA A 152 4.10 5.56 -4.93
CA ALA A 152 3.78 6.92 -5.28
C ALA A 152 2.51 7.01 -6.13
N ILE A 153 1.70 8.03 -5.86
CA ILE A 153 0.57 8.40 -6.71
C ILE A 153 1.11 9.28 -7.84
N ALA A 154 0.99 8.81 -9.09
CA ALA A 154 1.65 9.43 -10.23
C ALA A 154 1.33 10.92 -10.45
N GLY A 155 0.08 11.35 -10.23
CA GLY A 155 -0.31 12.76 -10.37
C GLY A 155 -0.14 13.60 -9.11
N ALA A 156 0.57 13.10 -8.09
CA ALA A 156 0.96 13.93 -6.95
C ALA A 156 2.03 14.96 -7.36
N SER A 157 2.01 16.09 -6.66
CA SER A 157 2.97 17.19 -6.81
C SER A 157 4.41 16.74 -6.52
N GLN A 158 5.36 17.38 -7.20
CA GLN A 158 6.79 17.07 -7.07
C GLN A 158 7.27 17.20 -5.61
N ASP A 159 6.80 18.21 -4.87
CA ASP A 159 7.13 18.37 -3.44
C ASP A 159 6.79 17.13 -2.62
N LEU A 160 5.60 16.54 -2.86
CA LEU A 160 5.19 15.33 -2.15
C LEU A 160 6.04 14.12 -2.56
N ILE A 161 6.43 14.01 -3.83
CA ILE A 161 7.33 12.95 -4.30
C ILE A 161 8.72 13.08 -3.66
N GLU A 162 9.26 14.30 -3.58
CA GLU A 162 10.54 14.55 -2.92
C GLU A 162 10.50 14.26 -1.43
N ARG A 163 9.44 14.70 -0.73
CA ARG A 163 9.25 14.40 0.69
C ARG A 163 9.14 12.89 0.93
N ALA A 164 8.42 12.18 0.05
CA ALA A 164 8.36 10.72 0.08
C ALA A 164 9.75 10.10 -0.11
N GLY A 165 10.56 10.61 -1.04
CA GLY A 165 11.89 10.12 -1.34
C GLY A 165 12.88 10.32 -0.19
N ARG A 166 12.69 11.36 0.64
CA ARG A 166 13.50 11.58 1.86
C ARG A 166 13.10 10.67 3.02
N ALA A 167 11.85 10.18 3.05
CA ALA A 167 11.32 9.39 4.15
C ALA A 167 11.32 7.87 3.89
N ALA A 168 11.18 7.46 2.63
CA ALA A 168 11.11 6.07 2.19
C ALA A 168 12.48 5.52 1.73
N ASP A 169 12.69 4.21 1.88
CA ASP A 169 13.85 3.51 1.32
C ASP A 169 13.64 3.14 -0.16
N ARG A 170 12.38 3.03 -0.58
CA ARG A 170 12.00 2.76 -1.97
C ARG A 170 10.71 3.47 -2.34
N LEU A 171 10.74 4.11 -3.51
CA LEU A 171 9.55 4.59 -4.19
C LEU A 171 9.31 3.75 -5.44
N SER A 172 8.06 3.41 -5.70
CA SER A 172 7.65 2.86 -7.00
C SER A 172 6.36 3.51 -7.48
N VAL A 173 6.15 3.49 -8.79
CA VAL A 173 4.92 3.93 -9.45
C VAL A 173 4.56 2.89 -10.51
N ASN A 174 3.27 2.73 -10.79
CA ASN A 174 2.83 1.80 -11.83
C ASN A 174 2.77 2.49 -13.19
N VAL A 175 3.34 1.84 -14.21
CA VAL A 175 3.13 2.20 -15.63
C VAL A 175 1.74 1.77 -16.14
N GLU A 176 1.15 0.76 -15.48
CA GLU A 176 -0.14 0.13 -15.77
C GLU A 176 -0.25 -0.59 -17.11
N LEU A 177 -0.15 0.13 -18.23
CA LEU A 177 -0.31 -0.44 -19.58
C LEU A 177 0.75 0.12 -20.53
N PRO A 178 1.36 -0.71 -21.40
CA PRO A 178 2.43 -0.28 -22.30
C PRO A 178 1.93 0.51 -23.53
N VAL A 179 0.61 0.59 -23.73
CA VAL A 179 -0.01 1.25 -24.89
C VAL A 179 -0.96 2.35 -24.41
N ASP A 180 -0.65 3.60 -24.76
CA ASP A 180 -1.39 4.80 -24.32
C ASP A 180 -2.89 4.72 -24.66
N ALA A 181 -3.26 4.23 -25.85
CA ALA A 181 -4.67 4.06 -26.23
C ALA A 181 -5.41 3.01 -25.36
N ALA A 182 -4.70 1.96 -24.94
CA ALA A 182 -5.26 0.98 -24.02
C ALA A 182 -5.41 1.56 -22.61
N LEU A 183 -4.44 2.38 -22.16
CA LEU A 183 -4.51 3.11 -20.90
C LEU A 183 -5.73 4.04 -20.86
N ALA A 184 -5.90 4.88 -21.88
CA ALA A 184 -7.04 5.80 -21.96
C ALA A 184 -8.40 5.06 -21.93
N ARG A 185 -8.47 3.89 -22.57
CA ARG A 185 -9.70 3.07 -22.61
C ARG A 185 -9.98 2.35 -21.29
N LEU A 186 -8.95 1.82 -20.63
CA LEU A 186 -9.09 0.94 -19.46
C LEU A 186 -8.88 1.66 -18.12
N ALA A 187 -8.33 2.86 -18.13
CA ALA A 187 -8.09 3.69 -16.95
C ALA A 187 -8.24 5.17 -17.35
N PRO A 188 -9.47 5.63 -17.63
CA PRO A 188 -9.71 6.93 -18.27
C PRO A 188 -9.26 8.13 -17.43
N GLN A 189 -9.12 7.97 -16.11
CA GLN A 189 -8.59 9.00 -15.22
C GLN A 189 -7.05 9.03 -15.16
N LYS A 190 -6.35 8.11 -15.82
CA LYS A 190 -4.88 8.04 -15.82
C LYS A 190 -4.30 8.61 -17.11
N ASP A 191 -3.19 9.31 -16.96
CA ASP A 191 -2.46 9.92 -18.07
C ASP A 191 -1.04 9.35 -18.19
N ALA A 192 -0.68 8.90 -19.39
CA ALA A 192 0.60 8.25 -19.66
C ALA A 192 1.79 9.21 -19.51
N HIS A 193 1.60 10.50 -19.81
CA HIS A 193 2.65 11.51 -19.66
C HIS A 193 2.96 11.77 -18.18
N THR A 194 1.92 11.90 -17.36
CA THR A 194 1.98 12.09 -15.91
C THR A 194 2.68 10.90 -15.24
N ILE A 195 2.31 9.68 -15.61
CA ILE A 195 2.97 8.46 -15.13
C ILE A 195 4.46 8.44 -15.48
N ARG A 196 4.81 8.78 -16.73
CA ARG A 196 6.21 8.86 -17.17
C ARG A 196 6.99 9.94 -16.43
N LYS A 197 6.38 11.10 -16.19
CA LYS A 197 6.99 12.19 -15.42
C LYS A 197 7.27 11.75 -13.97
N ALA A 198 6.35 11.03 -13.33
CA ALA A 198 6.55 10.51 -11.98
C ALA A 198 7.71 9.50 -11.86
N MET A 199 8.13 8.86 -12.96
CA MET A 199 9.31 8.00 -13.00
C MET A 199 10.61 8.75 -13.29
N GLY A 200 10.52 9.95 -13.88
CA GLY A 200 11.65 10.67 -14.48
C GLY A 200 12.62 11.30 -13.49
N GLY A 201 12.20 11.54 -12.24
CA GLY A 201 12.99 12.25 -11.24
C GLY A 201 13.04 13.75 -11.51
#